data_AF-A0A136HUZ8-F1
#
_entry.id   AF-A0A136HUZ8-F1
#
_cell.length_a   1.000
_cell.length_b   1.000
_cell.length_c   1.000
_cell.angle_alpha   90.00
_cell.angle_beta   90.00
_cell.angle_gamma   90.00
#
_symmetry.space_group_name_H-M   'P 1'
#
loop_
_entity.id
_entity.type
_entity.pdbx_description
1 polymer ?
#
loop_
_entity_poly.entity_id
_entity_poly.type
_entity_poly.pdbx_seq_one_letter_code
_entity_poly.pdbx_strand_id
1 'polypeptide(L)'
;MSNQHSPNRYWKVEVQGQIQKFILDAFHASRQKVVDRISLVHKEKTNSVNGFRFRGEPYVHSLNNLQPYQLRRLHASLVEEFQAHFDEWERHSYRQHEVNGYINQTLNKANNSTDLHLLFPSCVHSVLPEKLDSVEPSLNPEEISQYLEESAEGVRLLKMQLILNTLKA
;
A
#
# COMPACT_ATOMS: atom_id res chain seq x y z
N MET A 1 -14.60 -24.34 28.20
CA MET A 1 -14.83 -24.08 26.77
C MET A 1 -13.69 -23.23 26.27
N SER A 2 -12.67 -23.89 25.72
CA SER A 2 -11.41 -23.27 25.32
C SER A 2 -11.57 -22.67 23.94
N ASN A 3 -11.46 -21.34 23.83
CA ASN A 3 -11.44 -20.62 22.56
C ASN A 3 -10.23 -21.09 21.73
N GLN A 4 -10.45 -22.00 20.80
CA GLN A 4 -9.48 -22.36 19.77
C GLN A 4 -9.32 -21.16 18.83
N HIS A 5 -8.38 -20.26 19.14
CA HIS A 5 -7.87 -19.30 18.17
C HIS A 5 -7.16 -20.09 17.07
N SER A 6 -7.72 -20.11 15.86
CA SER A 6 -7.17 -20.82 14.72
C SER A 6 -5.77 -20.29 14.37
N PRO A 7 -4.70 -21.11 14.44
CA PRO A 7 -3.33 -20.74 14.07
C PRO A 7 -3.21 -20.15 12.64
N ASN A 8 -4.19 -20.47 11.80
CA ASN A 8 -4.26 -20.07 10.39
C ASN A 8 -4.53 -18.57 10.15
N ARG A 9 -5.03 -17.82 11.15
CA ARG A 9 -5.32 -16.37 10.96
C ARG A 9 -4.11 -15.47 11.15
N TYR A 10 -3.18 -15.82 12.01
CA TYR A 10 -2.09 -14.93 12.41
C TYR A 10 -1.08 -14.72 11.28
N TRP A 11 -0.68 -15.80 10.61
CA TRP A 11 0.31 -15.71 9.52
C TRP A 11 -0.25 -14.97 8.30
N LYS A 12 -1.55 -15.10 7.99
CA LYS A 12 -2.18 -14.38 6.86
C LYS A 12 -2.15 -12.87 7.06
N VAL A 13 -2.39 -12.40 8.29
CA VAL A 13 -2.29 -10.97 8.64
C VAL A 13 -0.85 -10.47 8.48
N GLU A 14 0.13 -11.27 8.91
CA GLU A 14 1.54 -10.93 8.75
C GLU A 14 1.95 -10.83 7.27
N VAL A 15 1.62 -11.84 6.46
CA VAL A 15 1.89 -11.85 5.02
C VAL A 15 1.19 -10.68 4.33
N GLN A 16 -0.07 -10.40 4.67
CA GLN A 16 -0.77 -9.22 4.18
C GLN A 16 0.00 -7.93 4.48
N GLY A 17 0.46 -7.76 5.72
CA GLY A 17 1.24 -6.60 6.14
C GLY A 17 2.56 -6.49 5.36
N GLN A 18 3.27 -7.59 5.14
CA GLN A 18 4.52 -7.62 4.37
C GLN A 18 4.29 -7.24 2.90
N ILE A 19 3.27 -7.81 2.26
CA ILE A 19 2.91 -7.48 0.86
C ILE A 19 2.48 -6.01 0.75
N GLN A 20 1.62 -5.54 1.65
CA GLN A 20 1.17 -4.14 1.65
C GLN A 20 2.34 -3.17 1.84
N LYS A 21 3.23 -3.46 2.79
CA LYS A 21 4.45 -2.68 3.02
C LYS A 21 5.31 -2.62 1.76
N PHE A 22 5.58 -3.77 1.15
CA PHE A 22 6.34 -3.88 -0.10
C PHE A 22 5.75 -3.04 -1.24
N ILE A 23 4.41 -3.01 -1.35
CA ILE A 23 3.70 -2.27 -2.39
C ILE A 23 3.59 -0.77 -2.07
N LEU A 24 3.58 -0.35 -0.81
CA LEU A 24 3.20 1.01 -0.44
C LEU A 24 4.35 1.88 0.07
N ASP A 25 5.44 1.29 0.55
CA ASP A 25 6.55 2.03 1.16
C ASP A 25 7.13 3.09 0.21
N ALA A 26 7.39 2.73 -1.04
CA ALA A 26 7.93 3.66 -2.04
C ALA A 26 6.96 4.82 -2.32
N PHE A 27 5.66 4.54 -2.41
CA PHE A 27 4.63 5.56 -2.61
C PHE A 27 4.54 6.49 -1.41
N HIS A 28 4.50 5.96 -0.18
CA HIS A 28 4.45 6.75 1.04
C HIS A 28 5.70 7.61 1.20
N ALA A 29 6.89 7.07 0.92
CA ALA A 29 8.14 7.82 0.93
C ALA A 29 8.11 8.97 -0.10
N SER A 30 7.66 8.70 -1.33
CA SER A 30 7.53 9.72 -2.38
C SER A 30 6.53 10.83 -2.00
N ARG A 31 5.35 10.45 -1.49
CA ARG A 31 4.35 11.39 -0.96
C ARG A 31 4.93 12.24 0.16
N GLN A 32 5.66 11.63 1.10
CA GLN A 32 6.24 12.35 2.23
C GLN A 32 7.31 13.35 1.77
N LYS A 33 8.16 13.01 0.78
CA LYS A 33 9.13 13.96 0.19
C LYS A 33 8.45 15.21 -0.37
N VAL A 34 7.31 15.05 -1.06
CA VAL A 34 6.52 16.17 -1.59
C VAL A 34 5.93 17.01 -0.45
N VAL A 35 5.34 16.35 0.57
CA VAL A 35 4.79 17.03 1.74
C VAL A 35 5.87 17.81 2.49
N ASP A 36 7.04 17.23 2.70
CA ASP A 36 8.17 17.87 3.38
C ASP A 36 8.61 19.13 2.63
N ARG A 37 8.85 19.01 1.32
CA ARG A 37 9.23 20.14 0.48
C ARG A 37 8.20 21.27 0.52
N ILE A 38 6.92 20.96 0.33
CA ILE A 38 5.85 21.97 0.32
C ILE A 38 5.65 22.58 1.71
N SER A 39 5.85 21.80 2.77
CA SER A 39 5.78 22.29 4.16
C SER A 39 6.85 23.33 4.47
N LEU A 40 8.07 23.14 3.96
CA LEU A 40 9.16 24.12 4.11
C LEU A 40 8.84 25.43 3.40
N VAL A 41 8.45 25.37 2.13
CA VAL A 41 8.08 26.57 1.36
C VAL A 41 6.83 27.25 1.93
N HIS A 42 5.87 26.47 2.44
CA HIS A 42 4.71 27.02 3.13
C HIS A 42 5.12 27.84 4.35
N LYS A 43 5.97 27.29 5.21
CA LYS A 43 6.48 27.98 6.41
C LYS A 43 7.17 29.29 6.05
N GLU A 44 8.02 29.31 5.03
CA GLU A 44 8.70 30.53 4.58
C GLU A 44 7.72 31.62 4.18
N LYS A 45 6.58 31.25 3.57
CA LYS A 45 5.56 32.20 3.11
C LYS A 45 4.61 32.68 4.20
N THR A 46 4.36 31.87 5.23
CA THR A 46 3.32 32.14 6.24
C THR A 46 3.87 32.40 7.65
N ASN A 47 5.18 32.24 7.84
CA ASN A 47 5.85 32.23 9.15
C ASN A 47 5.15 31.27 10.14
N SER A 48 4.70 30.11 9.65
CA SER A 48 4.01 29.09 10.46
C SER A 48 4.92 27.89 10.79
N VAL A 49 4.33 26.84 11.36
CA VAL A 49 4.98 25.54 11.56
C VAL A 49 5.21 24.79 10.24
N ASN A 50 6.09 23.77 10.25
CA ASN A 50 6.37 22.88 9.10
C ASN A 50 5.19 21.92 8.86
N GLY A 51 4.13 22.42 8.26
CA GLY A 51 2.96 21.64 7.89
C GLY A 51 1.80 22.55 7.53
N PHE A 52 0.77 21.97 6.94
CA PHE A 52 -0.37 22.71 6.45
C PHE A 52 -1.63 21.85 6.40
N ARG A 53 -2.77 22.50 6.24
CA ARG A 53 -4.05 21.87 5.94
C ARG A 53 -4.43 22.07 4.48
N PHE A 54 -4.88 21.02 3.84
CA PHE A 54 -5.43 21.07 2.49
C PHE A 54 -6.75 20.30 2.46
N ARG A 55 -7.82 20.95 2.00
CA ARG A 55 -9.19 20.38 2.01
C ARG A 55 -9.65 19.81 3.36
N GLY A 56 -9.18 20.38 4.46
CA GLY A 56 -9.51 19.93 5.82
C GLY A 56 -8.52 18.92 6.41
N GLU A 57 -7.72 18.26 5.57
CA GLU A 57 -6.78 17.23 6.00
C GLU A 57 -5.41 17.81 6.41
N PRO A 58 -4.78 17.30 7.49
CA PRO A 58 -3.47 17.72 7.92
C PRO A 58 -2.34 17.03 7.13
N TYR A 59 -1.33 17.82 6.75
CA TYR A 59 -0.09 17.34 6.15
C TYR A 59 1.09 17.90 6.96
N VAL A 60 1.88 17.00 7.54
CA VAL A 60 2.94 17.34 8.49
C VAL A 60 4.29 16.90 7.93
N HIS A 61 5.30 17.74 8.14
CA HIS A 61 6.67 17.42 7.81
C HIS A 61 7.18 16.24 8.65
N SER A 62 7.92 15.31 8.03
CA SER A 62 8.37 14.04 8.61
C SER A 62 9.12 14.16 9.94
N LEU A 63 9.92 15.22 10.10
CA LEU A 63 10.69 15.50 11.31
C LEU A 63 9.88 16.09 12.49
N ASN A 64 8.59 16.38 12.30
CA ASN A 64 7.82 17.09 13.32
C ASN A 64 6.63 16.25 13.81
N ASN A 65 6.39 16.30 15.12
CA ASN A 65 5.17 15.75 15.71
C ASN A 65 4.16 16.89 15.99
N LEU A 66 3.60 17.45 14.92
CA LEU A 66 2.63 18.55 15.02
C LEU A 66 1.21 18.01 15.15
N GLN A 67 0.45 18.64 16.04
CA GLN A 67 -0.98 18.37 16.17
C GLN A 67 -1.76 19.10 15.06
N PRO A 68 -2.86 18.54 14.55
CA PRO A 68 -3.61 19.13 13.45
C PRO A 68 -4.07 20.57 13.70
N TYR A 69 -4.38 20.96 14.94
CA TYR A 69 -4.83 22.31 15.30
C TYR A 69 -3.73 23.39 15.15
N GLN A 70 -2.45 23.00 15.07
CA GLN A 70 -1.33 23.91 14.90
C GLN A 70 -1.12 24.31 13.43
N LEU A 71 -1.77 23.59 12.50
CA LEU A 71 -1.56 23.75 11.07
C LEU A 71 -2.47 24.82 10.48
N ARG A 72 -1.89 25.69 9.66
CA ARG A 72 -2.62 26.69 8.87
C ARG A 72 -3.04 26.11 7.52
N ARG A 73 -4.01 26.75 6.87
CA ARG A 73 -4.38 26.41 5.49
C ARG A 73 -3.18 26.60 4.56
N LEU A 74 -3.01 25.68 3.60
CA LEU A 74 -1.99 25.78 2.56
C LEU A 74 -1.99 27.17 1.90
N HIS A 75 -0.79 27.72 1.71
CA HIS A 75 -0.60 29.02 1.10
C HIS A 75 -1.09 29.01 -0.36
N ALA A 76 -1.80 30.05 -0.79
CA ALA A 76 -2.48 30.08 -2.08
C ALA A 76 -1.56 29.79 -3.28
N SER A 77 -0.33 30.31 -3.25
CA SER A 77 0.66 30.09 -4.32
C SER A 77 1.13 28.63 -4.48
N LEU A 78 0.84 27.76 -3.52
CA LEU A 78 1.26 26.35 -3.51
C LEU A 78 0.09 25.40 -3.83
N VAL A 79 -1.13 25.94 -3.97
CA VAL A 79 -2.35 25.15 -4.12
C VAL A 79 -2.36 24.39 -5.43
N GLU A 80 -2.01 25.02 -6.54
CA GLU A 80 -2.02 24.37 -7.86
C GLU A 80 -1.04 23.20 -7.93
N GLU A 81 0.19 23.44 -7.47
CA GLU A 81 1.24 22.42 -7.39
C GLU A 81 0.84 21.26 -6.49
N PHE A 82 0.34 21.55 -5.29
CA PHE A 82 -0.09 20.51 -4.35
C PHE A 82 -1.30 19.74 -4.88
N GLN A 83 -2.24 20.41 -5.56
CA GLN A 83 -3.42 19.79 -6.15
C GLN A 83 -3.03 18.74 -7.19
N ALA A 84 -2.04 19.03 -8.06
CA ALA A 84 -1.59 18.06 -9.06
C ALA A 84 -1.05 16.76 -8.42
N HIS A 85 -0.29 16.88 -7.33
CA HIS A 85 0.18 15.73 -6.55
C HIS A 85 -0.97 15.02 -5.83
N PHE A 86 -1.89 15.77 -5.23
CA PHE A 86 -3.05 15.25 -4.52
C PHE A 86 -3.95 14.42 -5.44
N ASP A 87 -4.25 14.91 -6.64
CA ASP A 87 -5.06 14.19 -7.63
C ASP A 87 -4.39 12.87 -8.06
N GLU A 88 -3.05 12.86 -8.13
CA GLU A 88 -2.31 11.63 -8.40
C GLU A 88 -2.40 10.64 -7.24
N TRP A 89 -2.33 11.11 -5.99
CA TRP A 89 -2.48 10.27 -4.80
C TRP A 89 -3.88 9.70 -4.66
N GLU A 90 -4.94 10.46 -5.00
CA GLU A 90 -6.31 9.94 -5.00
C GLU A 90 -6.48 8.81 -6.03
N ARG A 91 -5.94 9.00 -7.25
CA ARG A 91 -5.93 7.93 -8.27
C ARG A 91 -5.17 6.68 -7.81
N HIS A 92 -4.09 6.87 -7.07
CA HIS A 92 -3.33 5.77 -6.47
C HIS A 92 -4.15 5.04 -5.40
N SER A 93 -4.80 5.77 -4.49
CA SER A 93 -5.65 5.21 -3.44
C SER A 93 -6.79 4.35 -4.00
N TYR A 94 -7.43 4.76 -5.09
CA TYR A 94 -8.47 3.96 -5.73
C TYR A 94 -7.94 2.59 -6.19
N ARG A 95 -6.81 2.57 -6.91
CA ARG A 95 -6.17 1.32 -7.36
C ARG A 95 -5.69 0.47 -6.19
N GLN A 96 -5.23 1.10 -5.11
CA GLN A 96 -4.82 0.40 -3.90
C GLN A 96 -5.98 -0.40 -3.28
N HIS A 97 -7.22 0.08 -3.34
CA HIS A 97 -8.37 -0.69 -2.86
C HIS A 97 -8.58 -1.99 -3.65
N GLU A 98 -8.44 -1.94 -4.98
CA GLU A 98 -8.56 -3.12 -5.84
C GLU A 98 -7.43 -4.13 -5.59
N VAL A 99 -6.19 -3.64 -5.48
CA VAL A 99 -5.03 -4.48 -5.14
C VAL A 99 -5.21 -5.14 -3.77
N ASN A 100 -5.70 -4.40 -2.77
CA ASN A 100 -6.02 -4.97 -1.46
C ASN A 100 -7.11 -6.03 -1.53
N GLY A 101 -8.12 -5.84 -2.39
CA GLY A 101 -9.15 -6.83 -2.66
C GLY A 101 -8.55 -8.15 -3.16
N TYR A 102 -7.68 -8.05 -4.17
CA TYR A 102 -6.96 -9.21 -4.72
C TYR A 102 -6.09 -9.93 -3.67
N ILE A 103 -5.30 -9.18 -2.89
CA ILE A 103 -4.46 -9.75 -1.82
C ILE A 103 -5.33 -10.52 -0.81
N ASN A 104 -6.43 -9.91 -0.36
CA ASN A 104 -7.33 -10.54 0.61
C ASN A 104 -7.98 -11.81 0.05
N GLN A 105 -8.44 -11.79 -1.20
CA GLN A 105 -9.00 -12.97 -1.85
C GLN A 105 -7.96 -14.09 -1.98
N THR A 106 -6.73 -13.75 -2.37
CA THR A 106 -5.63 -14.71 -2.52
C THR A 106 -5.29 -15.36 -1.18
N LEU A 107 -5.14 -14.54 -0.13
CA LEU A 107 -4.86 -15.02 1.23
C LEU A 107 -6.00 -15.87 1.78
N ASN A 108 -7.25 -15.54 1.49
CA ASN A 108 -8.39 -16.35 1.91
C ASN A 108 -8.41 -17.72 1.21
N LYS A 109 -8.02 -17.77 -0.06
CA LYS A 109 -8.00 -19.00 -0.86
C LYS A 109 -6.80 -19.91 -0.54
N ALA A 110 -5.66 -19.35 -0.16
CA ALA A 110 -4.47 -20.11 0.22
C ALA A 110 -4.62 -20.74 1.62
N ASN A 111 -4.26 -22.02 1.77
CA ASN A 111 -4.21 -22.69 3.08
C ASN A 111 -2.78 -22.89 3.61
N ASN A 112 -1.78 -22.80 2.74
CA ASN A 112 -0.37 -22.95 3.09
C ASN A 112 0.52 -22.00 2.24
N SER A 113 1.83 -21.97 2.53
CA SER A 113 2.77 -21.11 1.78
C SER A 113 2.93 -21.56 0.33
N THR A 114 2.86 -22.86 0.03
CA THR A 114 2.93 -23.38 -1.34
C THR A 114 1.81 -22.79 -2.22
N ASP A 115 0.57 -22.73 -1.72
CA ASP A 115 -0.57 -22.13 -2.42
C ASP A 115 -0.32 -20.64 -2.72
N LEU A 116 0.26 -19.89 -1.79
CA LEU A 116 0.55 -18.46 -2.00
C LEU A 116 1.46 -18.25 -3.20
N HIS A 117 2.51 -19.07 -3.32
CA HIS A 117 3.47 -18.97 -4.42
C HIS A 117 2.87 -19.38 -5.77
N LEU A 118 1.77 -20.16 -5.77
CA LEU A 118 1.04 -20.53 -6.97
C LEU A 118 0.02 -19.45 -7.38
N LEU A 119 -0.62 -18.79 -6.40
CA LEU A 119 -1.68 -17.82 -6.66
C LEU A 119 -1.17 -16.38 -6.84
N PHE A 120 -0.08 -15.99 -6.16
CA PHE A 120 0.53 -14.67 -6.33
C PHE A 120 1.52 -14.63 -7.50
N PRO A 121 1.61 -13.51 -8.23
CA PRO A 121 2.62 -13.34 -9.27
C PRO A 121 4.03 -13.30 -8.69
N SER A 122 5.01 -13.71 -9.48
CA SER A 122 6.43 -13.77 -9.09
C SER A 122 7.01 -12.46 -8.56
N CYS A 123 6.45 -11.32 -8.96
CA CYS A 123 6.90 -10.00 -8.54
C CYS A 123 6.72 -9.71 -7.04
N VAL A 124 5.96 -10.52 -6.30
CA VAL A 124 5.82 -10.40 -4.83
C VAL A 124 6.43 -11.58 -4.07
N HIS A 125 7.01 -12.57 -4.75
CA HIS A 125 7.53 -13.79 -4.10
C HIS A 125 8.64 -13.51 -3.09
N SER A 126 9.41 -12.43 -3.26
CA SER A 126 10.49 -12.04 -2.34
C SER A 126 10.01 -11.65 -0.94
N VAL A 127 8.71 -11.36 -0.78
CA VAL A 127 8.10 -11.01 0.51
C VAL A 127 7.09 -12.06 0.97
N LEU A 128 6.99 -13.20 0.28
CA LEU A 128 6.22 -14.33 0.74
C LEU A 128 7.07 -15.20 1.68
N PRO A 129 6.43 -15.94 2.61
CA PRO A 129 7.12 -16.97 3.38
C PRO A 129 7.79 -17.97 2.43
N GLU A 130 8.93 -18.53 2.85
CA GLU A 130 9.59 -19.57 2.08
C GLU A 130 8.63 -20.75 1.81
N LYS A 131 8.78 -21.35 0.63
CA LYS A 131 8.07 -22.58 0.32
C LYS A 131 8.55 -23.64 1.32
N LEU A 132 7.59 -24.28 1.98
CA LEU A 132 7.90 -25.46 2.77
C LEU A 132 7.90 -26.64 1.80
N ASP A 133 9.09 -27.12 1.42
CA ASP A 133 9.30 -28.16 0.40
C ASP A 133 8.54 -29.47 0.67
N SER A 134 8.04 -29.67 1.89
CA SER A 134 7.29 -30.85 2.33
C SER A 134 5.76 -30.69 2.29
N VAL A 135 5.23 -29.51 1.95
CA VAL A 135 3.78 -29.24 1.97
C VAL A 135 3.23 -29.17 0.55
N GLU A 136 2.44 -30.18 0.19
CA GLU A 136 1.72 -30.21 -1.08
C GLU A 136 0.71 -29.05 -1.20
N PRO A 137 0.47 -28.54 -2.42
CA PRO A 137 -0.60 -27.57 -2.66
C PRO A 137 -1.93 -28.11 -2.16
N SER A 138 -2.70 -27.27 -1.48
CA SER A 138 -4.06 -27.64 -1.07
C SER A 138 -5.08 -27.47 -2.19
N LEU A 139 -4.72 -26.71 -3.22
CA LEU A 139 -5.54 -26.40 -4.38
C LEU A 139 -5.14 -27.27 -5.57
N ASN A 140 -6.13 -27.74 -6.32
CA ASN A 140 -5.87 -28.49 -7.54
C ASN A 140 -5.51 -27.55 -8.72
N PRO A 141 -4.90 -28.08 -9.80
CA PRO A 141 -4.48 -27.26 -10.95
C PRO A 141 -5.63 -26.50 -11.63
N GLU A 142 -6.84 -27.08 -11.70
CA GLU A 142 -8.00 -26.42 -12.28
C GLU A 142 -8.44 -25.19 -11.45
N GLU A 143 -8.49 -25.31 -10.12
CA GLU A 143 -8.85 -24.24 -9.18
C GLU A 143 -7.85 -23.09 -9.21
N ILE A 144 -6.57 -23.40 -9.40
CA ILE A 144 -5.49 -22.41 -9.57
C ILE A 144 -5.70 -21.68 -10.89
N SER A 145 -5.88 -22.42 -11.99
CA SER A 145 -6.02 -21.83 -13.32
C SER A 145 -7.23 -20.90 -13.41
N GLN A 146 -8.39 -21.37 -12.94
CA GLN A 146 -9.62 -20.57 -12.89
C GLN A 146 -9.43 -19.31 -12.03
N TYR A 147 -8.77 -19.43 -10.88
CA TYR A 147 -8.51 -18.27 -10.03
C TYR A 147 -7.64 -17.23 -10.73
N LEU A 148 -6.57 -17.65 -11.40
CA LEU A 148 -5.65 -16.75 -12.08
C LEU A 148 -6.31 -16.02 -13.25
N GLU A 149 -7.27 -16.67 -13.92
CA GLU A 149 -8.10 -16.03 -14.95
C GLU A 149 -9.05 -14.99 -14.34
N GLU A 150 -9.78 -15.35 -13.28
CA GLU A 150 -10.70 -14.45 -12.58
C GLU A 150 -9.98 -13.26 -11.91
N SER A 151 -8.73 -13.47 -11.47
CA SER A 151 -7.92 -12.48 -10.77
C SER A 151 -6.94 -11.71 -11.67
N ALA A 152 -7.03 -11.90 -13.00
CA ALA A 152 -6.09 -11.31 -13.95
C ALA A 152 -5.96 -9.78 -13.83
N GLU A 153 -7.07 -9.08 -13.59
CA GLU A 153 -7.06 -7.63 -13.39
C GLU A 153 -6.37 -7.22 -12.09
N GLY A 154 -6.59 -7.97 -11.00
CA GLY A 154 -5.89 -7.76 -9.73
C GLY A 154 -4.38 -7.94 -9.87
N VAL A 155 -3.95 -8.96 -10.60
CA VAL A 155 -2.54 -9.20 -10.94
C VAL A 155 -1.97 -8.05 -11.79
N ARG A 156 -2.72 -7.57 -12.78
CA ARG A 156 -2.32 -6.45 -13.63
C ARG A 156 -2.12 -5.17 -12.82
N LEU A 157 -3.07 -4.84 -11.95
CA LEU A 157 -3.01 -3.66 -11.09
C LEU A 157 -1.85 -3.74 -10.09
N LEU A 158 -1.62 -4.91 -9.50
CA LEU A 158 -0.49 -5.15 -8.60
C LEU A 158 0.85 -4.90 -9.33
N LYS A 159 1.04 -5.48 -10.52
CA LYS A 159 2.25 -5.25 -11.33
C LYS A 159 2.43 -3.79 -11.70
N MET A 160 1.36 -3.13 -12.14
CA MET A 160 1.38 -1.71 -12.47
C MET A 160 1.78 -0.86 -11.26
N GLN A 161 1.30 -1.21 -10.06
CA GLN A 161 1.65 -0.50 -8.83
C GLN A 161 3.15 -0.64 -8.51
N LEU A 162 3.71 -1.83 -8.65
CA LEU A 162 5.14 -2.06 -8.46
C LEU A 162 6.00 -1.31 -9.48
N ILE A 163 5.57 -1.24 -10.75
CA ILE A 163 6.26 -0.44 -11.78
C ILE A 163 6.24 1.05 -11.40
N LEU A 164 5.08 1.58 -11.00
CA LEU A 164 4.97 2.98 -10.58
C LEU A 164 5.88 3.30 -9.39
N ASN A 165 6.07 2.35 -8.47
CA ASN A 165 7.03 2.50 -7.37
C ASN A 165 8.47 2.56 -7.88
N THR A 166 8.86 1.73 -8.84
CA THR A 166 10.22 1.73 -9.40
C THR A 166 10.55 2.98 -10.20
N LEU A 167 9.57 3.58 -10.89
CA LEU A 167 9.77 4.79 -11.69
C LEU A 167 9.82 6.07 -10.85
N LYS A 168 9.33 6.03 -9.61
CA LYS A 168 9.28 7.18 -8.69
C LYS A 168 10.31 7.11 -7.55
N ALA A 169 11.08 6.03 -7.47
CA ALA A 169 12.17 5.83 -6.52
C ALA A 169 13.37 6.71 -6.87
#